data_AF-A0A4Q8TT75-F1
#
_entry.id   AF-A0A4Q8TT75-F1
#
_cell.length_a   1.000
_cell.length_b   1.000
_cell.length_c   1.000
_cell.angle_alpha   90.00
_cell.angle_beta   90.00
_cell.angle_gamma   90.00
#
_symmetry.space_group_name_H-M   'P 1'
#
loop_
_entity.id
_entity.type
_entity.pdbx_description
1 polymer ?
#
loop_
_entity_poly.entity_id
_entity_poly.type
_entity_poly.pdbx_seq_one_letter_code
_entity_poly.pdbx_strand_id
1 'polypeptide(L)'
;MNEYLRNQKIIALTPEYYPDFVEELKKSLTLFATDERQIKKWRLLYRPLICPTTLFAFSTSHLLLEFHPDYQKYYSKIHACCMMLKDYLDSKEGEEFKTLLACAFQDSYDFEESSYGELEVAAAFHKSVYNMMTVDEIETFLY
;
A
#
# COMPACT_ATOMS: atom_id res chain seq x y z
N MET A 1 -2.82 -6.67 13.90
CA MET A 1 -1.39 -6.27 13.98
C MET A 1 -1.34 -4.78 13.76
N ASN A 2 -0.91 -4.00 14.76
CA ASN A 2 -0.71 -2.54 14.63
C ASN A 2 0.45 -2.27 13.64
N GLU A 3 0.39 -1.17 12.89
CA GLU A 3 1.38 -0.74 11.88
C GLU A 3 2.82 -0.80 12.37
N TYR A 4 3.07 -0.45 13.65
CA TYR A 4 4.41 -0.56 14.24
C TYR A 4 5.01 -1.97 14.13
N LEU A 5 4.24 -3.00 14.49
CA LEU A 5 4.71 -4.39 14.44
C LEU A 5 4.90 -4.88 13.00
N ARG A 6 4.07 -4.39 12.07
CA ARG A 6 4.23 -4.68 10.65
C ARG A 6 5.53 -4.07 10.11
N ASN A 7 5.83 -2.83 10.48
CA ASN A 7 7.05 -2.15 10.07
C ASN A 7 8.29 -2.85 10.64
N GLN A 8 8.23 -3.34 11.88
CA GLN A 8 9.29 -4.17 12.46
C GLN A 8 9.49 -5.48 11.67
N LYS A 9 8.39 -6.15 11.25
CA LYS A 9 8.48 -7.34 10.38
C LYS A 9 9.19 -7.01 9.05
N ILE A 10 8.85 -5.89 8.42
CA ILE A 10 9.51 -5.43 7.18
C ILE A 10 10.98 -5.11 7.42
N ILE A 11 11.31 -4.40 8.51
CA ILE A 11 12.70 -4.08 8.89
C ILE A 11 13.51 -5.35 9.14
N ALA A 12 12.91 -6.44 9.62
CA ALA A 12 13.58 -7.72 9.83
C ALA A 12 13.67 -8.60 8.57
N LEU A 13 12.97 -8.24 7.48
CA LEU A 13 12.87 -9.05 6.28
C LEU A 13 14.24 -9.24 5.60
N THR A 14 14.57 -10.46 5.18
CA THR A 14 15.76 -10.75 4.37
C THR A 14 15.35 -11.06 2.93
N PRO A 15 16.24 -10.87 1.93
CA PRO A 15 15.90 -11.09 0.52
C PRO A 15 15.32 -12.47 0.20
N GLU A 16 15.73 -13.50 0.92
CA GLU A 16 15.18 -14.87 0.83
C GLU A 16 13.66 -14.92 1.02
N TYR A 17 13.11 -14.08 1.90
CA TYR A 17 11.69 -14.06 2.25
C TYR A 17 10.90 -12.99 1.49
N TYR A 18 11.50 -12.26 0.55
CA TYR A 18 10.77 -11.29 -0.27
C TYR A 18 9.64 -11.95 -1.08
N PRO A 19 9.85 -13.11 -1.75
CA PRO A 19 8.76 -13.78 -2.47
C PRO A 19 7.56 -14.11 -1.56
N ASP A 20 7.82 -14.64 -0.37
CA ASP A 20 6.75 -14.97 0.60
C ASP A 20 6.00 -13.71 1.05
N PHE A 21 6.72 -12.62 1.31
CA PHE A 21 6.10 -11.34 1.66
C PHE A 21 5.28 -10.76 0.51
N VAL A 22 5.74 -10.89 -0.74
CA VAL A 22 4.99 -10.47 -1.92
C VAL A 22 3.69 -11.28 -2.06
N GLU A 23 3.71 -12.57 -1.76
CA GLU A 23 2.48 -13.39 -1.70
C GLU A 23 1.54 -12.94 -0.57
N GLU A 24 2.05 -12.49 0.58
CA GLU A 24 1.23 -11.86 1.63
C GLU A 24 0.61 -10.53 1.16
N LEU A 25 1.35 -9.72 0.40
CA LEU A 25 0.85 -8.47 -0.20
C LEU A 25 -0.28 -8.79 -1.19
N LYS A 26 -0.08 -9.73 -2.11
CA LYS A 26 -1.11 -10.16 -3.08
C LYS A 26 -2.38 -10.59 -2.36
N LYS A 27 -2.28 -11.46 -1.36
CA LYS A 27 -3.45 -11.91 -0.56
C LYS A 27 -4.18 -10.74 0.09
N SER A 28 -3.44 -9.79 0.67
CA SER A 28 -4.04 -8.62 1.33
C SER A 28 -4.72 -7.69 0.32
N LEU A 29 -4.10 -7.49 -0.84
CA LEU A 29 -4.65 -6.71 -1.94
C LEU A 29 -5.87 -7.38 -2.58
N THR A 30 -5.90 -8.71 -2.71
CA THR A 30 -7.11 -9.44 -3.13
C THR A 30 -8.24 -9.20 -2.14
N LEU A 31 -7.95 -9.26 -0.84
CA LEU A 31 -8.94 -9.03 0.20
C LEU A 31 -9.48 -7.59 0.14
N PHE A 32 -8.62 -6.61 -0.13
CA PHE A 32 -9.02 -5.22 -0.41
C PHE A 32 -9.90 -5.11 -1.66
N ALA A 33 -9.45 -5.65 -2.77
CA ALA A 33 -10.09 -5.51 -4.07
C ALA A 33 -11.43 -6.25 -4.19
N THR A 34 -11.77 -7.10 -3.22
CA THR A 34 -13.05 -7.84 -3.15
C THR A 34 -13.98 -7.33 -2.05
N ASP A 35 -13.56 -6.32 -1.28
CA ASP A 35 -14.34 -5.72 -0.20
C ASP A 35 -14.88 -4.35 -0.64
N GLU A 36 -16.15 -4.31 -1.07
CA GLU A 36 -16.81 -3.08 -1.52
C GLU A 36 -16.78 -1.96 -0.47
N ARG A 37 -16.80 -2.31 0.83
CA ARG A 37 -16.74 -1.30 1.90
C ARG A 37 -15.36 -0.68 1.97
N GLN A 38 -14.28 -1.46 1.89
CA GLN A 38 -12.94 -0.87 1.83
C GLN A 38 -12.73 -0.02 0.59
N ILE A 39 -13.22 -0.48 -0.56
CA ILE A 39 -13.11 0.27 -1.82
C ILE A 39 -13.81 1.63 -1.69
N LYS A 40 -15.03 1.69 -1.14
CA LYS A 40 -15.74 2.96 -0.90
C LYS A 40 -14.95 3.90 0.01
N LYS A 41 -14.44 3.38 1.14
CA LYS A 41 -13.62 4.18 2.07
C LYS A 41 -12.35 4.70 1.41
N TRP A 42 -11.66 3.84 0.66
CA TRP A 42 -10.46 4.20 -0.07
C TRP A 42 -10.72 5.38 -1.02
N ARG A 43 -11.79 5.31 -1.81
CA ARG A 43 -12.15 6.38 -2.76
C ARG A 43 -12.43 7.71 -2.08
N LEU A 44 -13.14 7.71 -0.96
CA LEU A 44 -13.38 8.92 -0.16
C LEU A 44 -12.08 9.53 0.35
N LEU A 45 -11.15 8.68 0.82
CA LEU A 45 -9.88 9.11 1.41
C LEU A 45 -8.78 9.38 0.38
N TYR A 46 -8.92 8.92 -0.86
CA TYR A 46 -7.82 8.89 -1.81
C TYR A 46 -7.24 10.27 -2.11
N ARG A 47 -8.09 11.18 -2.61
CA ARG A 47 -7.70 12.56 -2.93
C ARG A 47 -7.32 13.39 -1.69
N PRO A 48 -8.11 13.40 -0.60
CA PRO A 48 -7.81 14.29 0.52
C PRO A 48 -6.66 13.81 1.40
N LEU A 49 -6.34 12.52 1.39
CA LEU A 49 -5.40 11.94 2.37
C LEU A 49 -4.36 11.02 1.75
N ILE A 50 -4.77 9.96 1.04
CA ILE A 50 -3.85 8.88 0.66
C ILE A 50 -2.80 9.40 -0.33
N CYS A 51 -3.25 9.95 -1.46
CA CYS A 51 -2.40 10.51 -2.51
C CYS A 51 -1.42 11.58 -1.99
N PRO A 52 -1.85 12.64 -1.25
CA PRO A 52 -0.90 13.63 -0.75
C PRO A 52 0.09 13.03 0.27
N THR A 53 -0.33 12.06 1.09
CA THR A 53 0.55 11.43 2.08
C THR A 53 1.60 10.54 1.43
N THR A 54 1.24 9.74 0.43
CA THR A 54 2.16 8.86 -0.30
C THR A 54 3.16 9.70 -1.11
N LEU A 55 2.72 10.76 -1.78
CA LEU A 55 3.59 11.70 -2.49
C LEU A 55 4.53 12.45 -1.54
N PHE A 56 4.05 12.90 -0.38
CA PHE A 56 4.89 13.52 0.63
C PHE A 56 5.94 12.55 1.17
N ALA A 57 5.55 11.32 1.51
CA ALA A 57 6.47 10.29 1.99
C ALA A 57 7.53 9.94 0.95
N PHE A 58 7.13 9.80 -0.32
CA PHE A 58 8.07 9.57 -1.42
C PHE A 58 9.02 10.74 -1.63
N SER A 59 8.51 11.97 -1.72
CA SER A 59 9.32 13.17 -1.95
C SER A 59 10.31 13.45 -0.82
N THR A 60 9.97 13.14 0.43
CA THR A 60 10.85 13.31 1.59
C THR A 60 11.75 12.11 1.89
N SER A 61 11.51 10.97 1.23
CA SER A 61 12.23 9.73 1.50
C SER A 61 13.74 9.89 1.41
N HIS A 62 14.27 10.58 0.39
CA HIS A 62 15.71 10.79 0.20
C HIS A 62 16.39 11.37 1.44
N LEU A 63 15.76 12.34 2.11
CA LEU A 63 16.27 12.94 3.33
C LEU A 63 16.20 11.94 4.51
N LEU A 64 15.07 11.25 4.67
CA LEU A 64 14.89 10.28 5.75
C LEU A 64 15.82 9.07 5.62
N LEU A 65 16.15 8.67 4.38
CA LEU A 65 17.11 7.61 4.08
C LEU A 65 18.53 7.95 4.56
N GLU A 66 18.90 9.23 4.60
CA GLU A 66 20.22 9.67 5.09
C GLU A 66 20.31 9.67 6.63
N PHE A 67 19.23 10.06 7.31
CA PHE A 67 19.27 10.35 8.75
C PHE A 67 18.66 9.27 9.66
N HIS A 68 17.87 8.33 9.13
CA HIS A 68 17.15 7.35 9.94
C HIS A 68 17.42 5.89 9.50
N PRO A 69 18.39 5.19 10.13
CA PRO A 69 18.81 3.84 9.72
C PRO A 69 17.69 2.81 9.60
N ASP A 70 16.72 2.83 10.52
CA ASP A 70 15.59 1.88 10.45
C ASP A 70 14.58 2.23 9.35
N TYR A 71 14.45 3.51 8.99
CA TYR A 71 13.63 3.92 7.86
C TYR A 71 14.32 3.51 6.56
N GLN A 72 15.64 3.63 6.48
CA GLN A 72 16.41 3.11 5.34
C GLN A 72 16.21 1.60 5.14
N LYS A 73 16.30 0.81 6.21
CA LYS A 73 16.01 -0.63 6.16
C LYS A 73 14.57 -0.90 5.75
N TYR A 74 13.61 -0.21 6.36
CA TYR A 74 12.20 -0.36 6.01
C TYR A 74 11.96 -0.07 4.53
N TYR A 75 12.33 1.14 4.09
CA TYR A 75 12.07 1.64 2.75
C TYR A 75 12.71 0.77 1.68
N SER A 76 14.00 0.43 1.83
CA SER A 76 14.69 -0.42 0.85
C SER A 76 14.03 -1.79 0.69
N LYS A 77 13.55 -2.39 1.79
CA LYS A 77 12.91 -3.72 1.79
C LYS A 77 11.51 -3.69 1.21
N ILE A 78 10.67 -2.74 1.66
CA ILE A 78 9.31 -2.63 1.12
C ILE A 78 9.33 -2.23 -0.35
N HIS A 79 10.21 -1.30 -0.74
CA HIS A 79 10.36 -0.89 -2.12
C HIS A 79 10.77 -2.07 -3.01
N ALA A 80 11.73 -2.89 -2.58
CA ALA A 80 12.10 -4.11 -3.31
C ALA A 80 10.91 -5.06 -3.50
N CYS A 81 10.09 -5.26 -2.46
CA CYS A 81 8.89 -6.09 -2.56
C CYS A 81 7.83 -5.47 -3.48
N CYS A 82 7.61 -4.16 -3.42
CA CYS A 82 6.69 -3.46 -4.32
C CYS A 82 7.15 -3.54 -5.78
N MET A 83 8.46 -3.46 -6.05
CA MET A 83 9.01 -3.62 -7.39
C MET A 83 8.85 -5.06 -7.91
N MET A 84 9.05 -6.08 -7.07
CA MET A 84 8.74 -7.46 -7.44
C MET A 84 7.25 -7.67 -7.73
N LEU A 85 6.38 -7.00 -6.96
CA LEU A 85 4.94 -7.03 -7.22
C LEU A 85 4.57 -6.31 -8.53
N LYS A 86 5.22 -5.17 -8.83
CA LYS A 86 5.10 -4.49 -10.12
C LYS A 86 5.52 -5.41 -11.27
N ASP A 87 6.67 -6.06 -11.18
CA ASP A 87 7.15 -6.98 -12.22
C ASP A 87 6.18 -8.13 -12.45
N TYR A 88 5.54 -8.65 -11.39
CA TYR A 88 4.44 -9.61 -11.50
C TYR A 88 3.21 -9.01 -12.20
N LEU A 89 2.78 -7.81 -11.83
CA LEU A 89 1.64 -7.12 -12.45
C LEU A 89 1.87 -6.86 -13.95
N ASP A 90 3.12 -6.63 -14.36
CA ASP A 90 3.49 -6.44 -15.76
C ASP A 90 3.73 -7.76 -16.52
N SER A 91 3.70 -8.91 -15.82
CA SER A 91 3.82 -10.24 -16.41
C SER A 91 2.46 -10.76 -16.91
N LYS A 92 2.51 -11.77 -17.79
CA LYS A 92 1.30 -12.44 -18.27
C LYS A 92 0.53 -13.13 -17.14
N GLU A 93 1.23 -13.65 -16.12
CA GLU A 93 0.59 -14.29 -14.96
C GLU A 93 -0.11 -13.28 -14.03
N GLY A 94 0.27 -12.01 -14.06
CA GLY A 94 -0.32 -10.96 -13.23
C GLY A 94 -1.49 -10.22 -13.86
N GLU A 95 -1.78 -10.42 -15.14
CA GLU A 95 -2.78 -9.63 -15.89
C GLU A 95 -4.18 -9.67 -15.26
N GLU A 96 -4.64 -10.85 -14.82
CA GLU A 96 -5.93 -10.99 -14.14
C GLU A 96 -5.95 -10.22 -12.82
N PHE A 97 -4.84 -10.26 -12.08
CA PHE A 97 -4.71 -9.56 -10.81
C PHE A 97 -4.61 -8.04 -11.00
N LYS A 98 -3.87 -7.58 -12.01
CA LYS A 98 -3.80 -6.17 -12.42
C LYS A 98 -5.18 -5.64 -12.80
N THR A 99 -5.95 -6.43 -13.54
CA THR A 99 -7.34 -6.09 -13.90
C THR A 99 -8.24 -5.99 -12.67
N LEU A 100 -8.11 -6.93 -11.72
CA LEU A 100 -8.84 -6.88 -10.44
C LEU A 100 -8.53 -5.59 -9.67
N LEU A 101 -7.25 -5.25 -9.52
CA LEU A 101 -6.83 -4.03 -8.83
C LEU A 101 -7.34 -2.77 -9.56
N ALA A 102 -7.18 -2.69 -10.88
CA ALA A 102 -7.67 -1.57 -11.67
C ALA A 102 -9.19 -1.40 -11.53
N CYS A 103 -9.96 -2.49 -11.48
CA CYS A 103 -11.39 -2.46 -11.25
C CYS A 103 -11.76 -1.95 -9.84
N ALA A 104 -11.02 -2.38 -8.81
CA ALA A 104 -11.25 -1.95 -7.44
C ALA A 104 -10.93 -0.46 -7.24
N PHE A 105 -9.75 -0.03 -7.67
CA PHE A 105 -9.30 1.36 -7.47
C PHE A 105 -9.97 2.36 -8.42
N GLN A 106 -10.32 1.93 -9.65
CA GLN A 106 -10.85 2.81 -10.70
C GLN A 106 -9.93 4.01 -10.97
N ASP A 107 -10.34 5.22 -10.62
CA ASP A 107 -9.60 6.48 -10.79
C ASP A 107 -8.89 6.93 -9.50
N SER A 108 -8.94 6.10 -8.45
CA SER A 108 -8.45 6.41 -7.12
C SER A 108 -7.10 5.73 -6.81
N TYR A 109 -6.17 5.75 -7.76
CA TYR A 109 -4.78 5.32 -7.54
C TYR A 109 -3.82 5.96 -8.53
N ASP A 110 -2.57 6.12 -8.12
CA ASP A 110 -1.42 6.38 -8.99
C ASP A 110 -0.20 5.64 -8.42
N PHE A 111 0.01 4.44 -8.95
CA PHE A 111 1.13 3.61 -8.51
C PHE A 111 2.48 4.16 -8.99
N GLU A 112 2.55 4.90 -10.10
CA GLU A 112 3.83 5.34 -10.63
C GLU A 112 4.35 6.56 -9.88
N GLU A 113 3.48 7.55 -9.64
CA GLU A 113 3.85 8.81 -8.99
C GLU A 113 4.33 8.61 -7.55
N SER A 114 3.78 7.59 -6.87
CA SER A 114 4.14 7.20 -5.50
C SER A 114 5.24 6.13 -5.41
N SER A 115 5.90 5.78 -6.53
CA SER A 115 6.89 4.68 -6.60
C SER A 115 6.36 3.36 -6.02
N TYR A 116 5.10 3.06 -6.35
CA TYR A 116 4.34 1.88 -5.94
C TYR A 116 4.09 1.80 -4.42
N GLY A 117 4.28 2.89 -3.68
CA GLY A 117 3.98 2.98 -2.25
C GLY A 117 2.50 2.76 -1.94
N GLU A 118 1.61 3.14 -2.85
CA GLU A 118 0.16 2.92 -2.69
C GLU A 118 -0.24 1.44 -2.63
N LEU A 119 0.52 0.53 -3.25
CA LEU A 119 0.28 -0.92 -3.12
C LEU A 119 0.48 -1.38 -1.68
N GLU A 120 1.46 -0.81 -0.98
CA GLU A 120 1.67 -1.09 0.43
C GLU A 120 0.48 -0.60 1.26
N VAL A 121 0.09 0.66 1.05
CA VAL A 121 -1.00 1.30 1.81
C VAL A 121 -2.30 0.53 1.61
N ALA A 122 -2.62 0.14 0.39
CA ALA A 122 -3.80 -0.67 0.10
C ALA A 122 -3.74 -2.06 0.75
N ALA A 123 -2.58 -2.74 0.70
CA ALA A 123 -2.38 -4.03 1.37
C ALA A 123 -2.54 -3.93 2.90
N ALA A 124 -2.26 -2.76 3.49
CA ALA A 124 -2.43 -2.51 4.91
C ALA A 124 -3.79 -1.89 5.27
N PHE A 125 -4.65 -1.54 4.31
CA PHE A 125 -5.81 -0.68 4.54
C PHE A 125 -6.83 -1.27 5.52
N HIS A 126 -7.07 -2.58 5.47
CA HIS A 126 -7.91 -3.29 6.45
C HIS A 126 -7.40 -3.21 7.91
N LYS A 127 -6.14 -2.82 8.11
CA LYS A 127 -5.53 -2.65 9.44
C LYS A 127 -5.40 -1.17 9.83
N SER A 128 -5.76 -0.25 8.93
CA SER A 128 -5.71 1.19 9.19
C SER A 128 -6.78 1.62 10.20
N VAL A 129 -6.60 2.81 10.76
CA VAL A 129 -7.60 3.46 11.62
C VAL A 129 -8.94 3.68 10.88
N TYR A 130 -8.90 3.90 9.57
CA TYR A 130 -10.10 4.09 8.73
C TYR A 130 -10.91 2.80 8.57
N ASN A 131 -10.31 1.63 8.78
CA ASN A 131 -11.08 0.40 8.82
C ASN A 131 -12.07 0.40 10.00
N MET A 132 -11.73 1.03 11.12
CA MET A 132 -12.60 1.11 12.30
C MET A 132 -13.80 2.04 12.11
N MET A 133 -13.72 2.97 11.17
CA MET A 133 -14.81 3.91 10.87
C MET A 133 -15.87 3.30 9.93
N THR A 134 -17.09 3.81 9.96
CA THR A 134 -18.10 3.59 8.92
C THR A 134 -17.82 4.48 7.72
N VAL A 135 -18.56 4.28 6.63
CA VAL A 135 -18.44 5.17 5.45
C VAL A 135 -18.96 6.56 5.81
N ASP A 136 -20.12 6.64 6.45
CA ASP A 136 -20.76 7.89 6.90
C ASP A 136 -19.87 8.69 7.88
N GLU A 137 -19.17 8.00 8.79
CA GLU A 137 -18.21 8.65 9.70
C GLU A 137 -17.01 9.25 8.94
N ILE A 138 -16.55 8.61 7.86
CA ILE A 138 -15.48 9.16 7.02
C ILE A 138 -15.99 10.35 6.21
N GLU A 139 -17.19 10.28 5.65
CA GLU A 139 -17.80 11.41 4.94
C GLU A 139 -17.97 12.62 5.86
N THR A 140 -18.44 12.41 7.09
CA THR A 140 -18.57 13.46 8.11
C THR A 140 -17.22 14.00 8.59
N PHE A 141 -16.17 13.18 8.58
CA PHE A 141 -14.83 13.63 8.95
C PHE A 141 -14.21 14.54 7.88
N LEU A 142 -14.53 14.31 6.61
CA LEU A 142 -13.97 15.04 5.47
C LEU A 142 -14.71 16.36 5.16
N TYR A 143 -15.95 16.53 5.63
CA TYR A 143 -16.83 17.68 5.34
C TYR A 143 -17.45 18.27 6.60
#